data_AF-A0A2D6A361-F1
#
_entry.id   AF-A0A2D6A361-F1
#
_cell.length_a   1.000
_cell.length_b   1.000
_cell.length_c   1.000
_cell.angle_alpha   90.00
_cell.angle_beta   90.00
_cell.angle_gamma   90.00
#
_symmetry.space_group_name_H-M   'P 1'
#
loop_
_entity.id
_entity.type
_entity.pdbx_description
1 polymer ?
#
loop_
_entity_poly.entity_id
_entity_poly.type
_entity_poly.pdbx_seq_one_letter_code
_entity_poly.pdbx_strand_id
1 'polypeptide(L)'
;MGKTLDDYNQKRDFDKACVGFLQNPRGQTIVPPDCVRPVPRAQVSAPLDWDELDPGMILAQFTMRRMLARVSRIGDLYRRTPVNRQGLLSAIGKPQDHATGG
;
A
#
# COMPACT_ATOMS: atom_id res chain seq x y z
N MET A 1 -1.35 -3.35 -28.68
CA MET A 1 -0.92 -4.57 -27.98
C MET A 1 -0.27 -4.14 -26.66
N GLY A 2 -1.05 -3.92 -25.61
CA GLY A 2 -0.53 -3.52 -24.30
C GLY A 2 -0.19 -4.77 -23.50
N LYS A 3 0.99 -4.80 -22.86
CA LYS A 3 1.39 -5.91 -22.00
C LYS A 3 0.33 -6.14 -20.91
N THR A 4 -0.07 -7.39 -20.69
CA THR A 4 -1.05 -7.75 -19.67
C THR A 4 -0.38 -7.91 -18.30
N LEU A 5 -1.16 -7.93 -17.21
CA LEU A 5 -0.63 -8.18 -15.87
C LEU A 5 0.09 -9.54 -15.77
N ASP A 6 -0.33 -10.49 -16.61
CA ASP A 6 0.26 -11.82 -16.73
C ASP A 6 1.70 -11.77 -17.23
N ASP A 7 2.04 -10.82 -18.12
CA ASP A 7 3.40 -10.62 -18.62
C ASP A 7 4.38 -10.18 -17.51
N TYR A 8 3.89 -9.51 -16.46
CA TYR A 8 4.69 -9.12 -15.28
C TYR A 8 4.79 -10.25 -14.26
N ASN A 9 3.74 -11.05 -14.10
CA ASN A 9 3.72 -12.15 -13.13
C ASN A 9 4.59 -13.34 -13.57
N GLN A 10 4.80 -13.53 -14.88
CA GLN A 10 5.62 -14.65 -15.39
C GLN A 10 7.13 -14.53 -15.07
N LYS A 11 7.61 -13.34 -14.65
CA LYS A 11 9.01 -13.07 -14.28
C LYS A 11 9.19 -12.77 -12.79
N ARG A 12 8.24 -13.15 -11.94
CA ARG A 12 8.31 -12.85 -10.50
C ARG A 12 9.41 -13.68 -9.81
N ASP A 13 10.41 -12.98 -9.31
CA ASP A 13 11.34 -13.50 -8.33
C ASP A 13 10.64 -13.52 -6.96
N PHE A 14 10.45 -14.71 -6.39
CA PHE A 14 9.70 -14.89 -5.14
C PHE A 14 10.42 -14.32 -3.91
N ASP A 15 11.72 -14.04 -4.00
CA ASP A 15 12.50 -13.42 -2.93
C ASP A 15 12.41 -11.89 -2.93
N LYS A 16 11.66 -11.30 -3.89
CA LYS A 16 11.55 -9.86 -4.05
C LYS A 16 10.11 -9.38 -3.89
N ALA A 17 9.95 -8.25 -3.20
CA ALA A 17 8.69 -7.52 -3.17
C ALA A 17 8.56 -6.64 -4.44
N CYS A 18 7.43 -6.74 -5.14
CA CYS A 18 7.12 -5.84 -6.25
C CYS A 18 6.56 -4.52 -5.73
N VAL A 19 7.14 -3.41 -6.17
CA VAL A 19 6.58 -2.07 -5.93
C VAL A 19 5.44 -1.83 -6.93
N GLY A 20 4.23 -1.59 -6.42
CA GLY A 20 2.99 -1.51 -7.19
C GLY A 20 2.77 -0.22 -7.99
N PHE A 21 3.75 0.26 -8.75
CA PHE A 21 3.60 1.50 -9.56
C PHE A 21 2.46 1.41 -10.59
N LEU A 22 2.08 0.20 -11.00
CA LEU A 22 0.96 -0.08 -11.90
C LEU A 22 -0.42 0.20 -11.29
N GLN A 23 -0.52 0.56 -10.00
CA GLN A 23 -1.79 0.94 -9.37
C GLN A 23 -2.15 2.42 -9.58
N ASN A 24 -1.18 3.26 -10.00
CA ASN A 24 -1.39 4.69 -10.20
C ASN A 24 -2.16 5.10 -11.49
N PRO A 25 -2.12 4.33 -12.60
CA PRO A 25 -2.93 4.62 -13.78
C PRO A 25 -4.43 4.61 -13.50
N ARG A 26 -5.22 5.25 -14.38
CA ARG A 26 -6.69 5.27 -14.28
C ARG A 26 -7.29 3.87 -14.46
N GLY A 27 -8.41 3.63 -13.78
CA GLY A 27 -9.17 2.37 -13.87
C GLY A 27 -8.64 1.24 -13.00
N GLN A 28 -7.60 1.49 -12.20
CA GLN A 28 -7.09 0.52 -11.23
C GLN A 28 -7.91 0.53 -9.94
N THR A 29 -7.85 -0.58 -9.19
CA THR A 29 -8.55 -0.72 -7.91
C THR A 29 -7.54 -0.77 -6.76
N ILE A 30 -7.86 -0.08 -5.66
CA ILE A 30 -7.12 -0.15 -4.40
C ILE A 30 -8.13 -0.28 -3.25
N VAL A 31 -7.79 -1.07 -2.24
CA VAL A 31 -8.63 -1.25 -1.07
C VAL A 31 -8.56 0.01 -0.20
N PRO A 32 -9.70 0.65 0.13
CA PRO A 32 -9.70 1.81 1.01
C PRO A 32 -9.19 1.48 2.43
N PRO A 33 -8.70 2.48 3.19
CA PRO A 33 -8.41 2.30 4.61
C PRO A 33 -9.62 1.79 5.38
N ASP A 34 -9.38 0.97 6.40
CA ASP A 34 -10.40 0.35 7.27
C ASP A 34 -11.43 -0.55 6.56
N CYS A 35 -11.25 -0.81 5.26
CA CYS A 35 -12.09 -1.70 4.50
C CYS A 35 -11.81 -3.17 4.85
N VAL A 36 -12.87 -3.95 5.05
CA VAL A 36 -12.82 -5.39 5.29
C VAL A 36 -12.64 -6.12 3.96
N ARG A 37 -11.74 -7.09 3.93
CA ARG A 37 -11.46 -7.93 2.75
C ARG A 37 -12.21 -9.25 2.82
N PRO A 38 -12.68 -9.77 1.67
CA PRO A 38 -13.37 -11.06 1.58
C PRO A 38 -12.38 -12.24 1.63
N VAL A 39 -11.75 -12.43 2.79
CA VAL A 39 -10.84 -13.54 3.09
C VAL A 39 -11.36 -14.32 4.31
N PRO A 40 -10.99 -15.60 4.54
CA PRO A 40 -11.58 -16.46 5.59
C PRO A 40 -11.55 -15.92 7.03
N ARG A 41 -10.81 -14.84 7.30
CA ARG A 41 -10.71 -14.20 8.62
C ARG A 41 -11.21 -12.75 8.66
N ALA A 42 -11.85 -12.28 7.59
CA ALA A 42 -12.35 -10.91 7.44
C ALA A 42 -11.30 -9.86 7.87
N GLN A 43 -10.11 -9.97 7.28
CA GLN A 43 -9.00 -9.06 7.56
C GLN A 43 -9.33 -7.64 7.08
N VAL A 44 -8.77 -6.64 7.72
CA VAL A 44 -9.01 -5.22 7.41
C VAL A 44 -7.74 -4.59 6.82
N SER A 45 -7.90 -3.68 5.87
CA SER A 45 -6.82 -2.80 5.38
C SER A 45 -6.48 -1.76 6.46
N ALA A 46 -5.83 -2.24 7.52
CA ALA A 46 -5.62 -1.49 8.74
C ALA A 46 -4.50 -0.44 8.59
N PRO A 47 -4.79 0.84 8.84
CA PRO A 47 -3.78 1.88 8.96
C PRO A 47 -2.88 1.62 10.17
N LEU A 48 -1.59 1.90 10.04
CA LEU A 48 -0.58 1.72 11.10
C LEU A 48 0.21 3.01 11.27
N ASP A 49 0.62 3.29 12.51
CA ASP A 49 1.69 4.24 12.77
C ASP A 49 3.05 3.63 12.39
N TRP A 50 4.05 4.46 12.10
CA TRP A 50 5.41 4.01 11.80
C TRP A 50 6.03 3.25 12.98
N ASP A 51 5.71 3.66 14.21
CA ASP A 51 6.20 3.03 15.43
C ASP A 51 5.61 1.62 15.67
N GLU A 52 4.55 1.23 14.92
CA GLU A 52 3.95 -0.11 15.00
C GLU A 52 4.59 -1.12 14.04
N LEU A 53 5.45 -0.68 13.12
CA LEU A 53 6.06 -1.56 12.12
C LEU A 53 7.22 -2.36 12.72
N ASP A 54 6.98 -3.66 12.91
CA ASP A 54 7.93 -4.60 13.49
C ASP A 54 8.10 -5.86 12.62
N PRO A 55 9.32 -6.44 12.51
CA PRO A 55 9.55 -7.68 11.75
C PRO A 55 8.71 -8.89 12.21
N GLY A 56 8.31 -8.93 13.48
CA GLY A 56 7.44 -9.96 14.05
C GLY A 56 5.94 -9.70 13.86
N MET A 57 5.56 -8.63 13.16
CA MET A 57 4.15 -8.25 12.99
C MET A 57 3.37 -9.28 12.18
N ILE A 58 2.26 -9.76 12.75
CA ILE A 58 1.36 -10.71 12.09
C ILE A 58 0.17 -9.97 11.47
N LEU A 59 0.18 -9.75 10.16
CA LEU A 59 -0.90 -9.06 9.44
C LEU A 59 -2.29 -9.69 9.65
N ALA A 60 -2.34 -11.01 9.87
CA ALA A 60 -3.60 -11.73 10.10
C ALA A 60 -4.31 -11.36 11.41
N GLN A 61 -3.69 -10.56 12.28
CA GLN A 61 -4.31 -10.06 13.51
C GLN A 61 -5.32 -8.92 13.27
N PHE A 62 -5.20 -8.19 12.17
CA PHE A 62 -6.07 -7.06 11.83
C PHE A 62 -7.36 -7.59 11.21
N THR A 63 -8.34 -7.89 12.04
CA THR A 63 -9.64 -8.46 11.65
C THR A 63 -10.77 -7.51 12.01
N MET A 64 -11.91 -7.62 11.33
CA MET A 64 -13.11 -6.83 11.63
C MET A 64 -13.46 -6.82 13.13
N ARG A 65 -13.31 -7.98 13.81
CA ARG A 65 -13.61 -8.14 15.24
C ARG A 65 -12.68 -7.35 16.16
N ARG A 66 -11.43 -7.11 15.75
CA ARG A 66 -10.41 -6.43 16.56
C ARG A 66 -10.26 -4.95 16.22
N MET A 67 -10.60 -4.56 15.00
CA MET A 67 -10.36 -3.19 14.51
C MET A 67 -11.15 -2.13 15.27
N LEU A 68 -12.41 -2.40 15.67
CA LEU A 68 -13.19 -1.42 16.44
C LEU A 68 -12.53 -1.04 17.77
N ALA A 69 -12.03 -2.03 18.52
CA ALA A 69 -11.30 -1.80 19.76
C ALA A 69 -9.97 -1.06 19.50
N ARG A 70 -9.28 -1.40 18.40
CA ARG A 70 -8.05 -0.73 17.99
C ARG A 70 -8.27 0.75 17.70
N VAL A 71 -9.26 1.07 16.85
CA VAL A 71 -9.59 2.46 16.48
C VAL A 71 -9.98 3.27 17.72
N SER A 72 -10.73 2.69 18.65
CA SER A 72 -11.08 3.34 19.91
C SER A 72 -9.87 3.66 20.78
N ARG A 73 -8.83 2.83 20.73
CA ARG A 73 -7.60 3.00 21.52
C ARG A 73 -6.59 3.96 20.88
N ILE A 74 -6.45 3.93 19.56
CA ILE A 74 -5.40 4.65 18.82
C ILE A 74 -5.92 5.97 18.25
N GLY A 75 -7.21 6.06 17.95
CA GLY A 75 -7.81 7.22 17.30
C GLY A 75 -7.53 7.27 15.79
N ASP A 76 -7.71 8.45 15.21
CA ASP A 76 -7.57 8.70 13.78
C ASP A 76 -6.11 8.97 13.38
N LEU A 77 -5.48 7.98 12.76
CA LEU A 77 -4.11 8.06 12.24
C LEU A 77 -3.98 8.96 10.99
N TYR A 78 -5.08 9.22 10.28
CA TYR A 78 -5.07 10.04 9.06
C TYR A 78 -5.39 11.51 9.32
N ARG A 79 -5.59 11.93 10.57
CA ARG A 79 -5.97 13.30 10.93
C ARG A 79 -5.11 14.38 10.26
N ARG A 80 -3.83 14.09 10.00
CA ARG A 80 -2.86 15.02 9.39
C ARG A 80 -2.78 14.93 7.86
N THR A 81 -3.28 13.86 7.23
CA THR A 81 -3.11 13.62 5.79
C THR A 81 -3.81 14.67 4.92
N PRO A 82 -5.08 15.08 5.17
CA PRO A 82 -5.76 16.05 4.31
C PRO A 82 -5.13 17.45 4.31
N VAL A 83 -4.43 17.81 5.38
CA VAL A 83 -3.81 19.14 5.55
C VAL A 83 -2.35 19.18 5.10
N ASN A 84 -1.69 18.02 4.97
CA ASN A 84 -0.29 17.92 4.60
C ASN A 84 -0.12 17.75 3.08
N ARG A 85 -0.17 18.87 2.33
CA ARG A 85 0.05 18.85 0.88
C ARG A 85 1.53 18.70 0.57
N GLN A 86 1.84 17.75 -0.32
CA GLN A 86 3.21 17.48 -0.77
C GLN A 86 3.33 17.75 -2.27
N GLY A 87 4.43 18.39 -2.67
CA GLY A 87 4.75 18.63 -4.08
C GLY A 87 5.45 17.41 -4.69
N LEU A 88 5.09 17.02 -5.92
CA LEU A 88 5.78 15.93 -6.61
C LEU A 88 7.22 16.32 -6.99
N LEU A 89 7.46 17.60 -7.27
CA LEU A 89 8.78 18.11 -7.66
C LEU A 89 9.84 17.92 -6.58
N SER A 90 9.47 17.87 -5.29
CA SER A 90 10.43 17.57 -4.21
C SER A 90 10.80 16.09 -4.14
N ALA A 91 9.99 15.19 -4.71
CA ALA A 91 10.25 13.75 -4.72
C ALA A 91 11.04 13.32 -5.97
N ILE A 92 10.88 14.05 -7.08
CA ILE A 92 11.68 13.86 -8.29
C ILE A 92 13.01 14.59 -8.06
N GLY A 93 14.01 13.91 -7.49
CA GLY A 93 15.40 14.40 -7.57
C GLY A 93 15.75 14.74 -9.03
N LYS A 94 16.75 15.62 -9.26
CA LYS A 94 17.21 16.03 -10.61
C LYS A 94 17.07 14.86 -11.59
N PRO A 95 16.37 15.02 -12.73
CA PRO A 95 16.01 13.92 -13.61
C PRO A 95 17.26 13.10 -13.86
N GLN A 96 17.25 11.86 -13.38
CA GLN A 96 18.32 10.93 -13.69
C GLN A 96 18.03 10.41 -15.08
N ASP A 97 18.97 10.68 -16.00
CA ASP A 97 18.98 10.26 -17.39
C ASP A 97 19.02 8.72 -17.50
N HIS A 98 17.93 8.04 -17.16
CA HIS A 98 17.79 6.59 -17.33
C HIS A 98 17.20 6.21 -18.71
N ALA A 99 17.15 7.17 -19.64
CA ALA A 99 16.61 6.97 -21.00
C ALA A 99 17.67 6.56 -22.04
N THR A 100 18.88 6.17 -21.63
CA THR A 100 19.94 5.72 -22.55
C THR A 100 20.51 4.38 -22.10
N GLY A 101 19.72 3.33 -22.23
CA GLY A 101 20.16 1.94 -22.10
C GLY A 101 19.27 1.08 -22.98
N GLY A 102 19.83 0.62 -24.12
CA GLY A 102 19.15 -0.17 -25.14
C GLY A 102 18.76 -1.58 -24.71
#